data_AF-A0A915Y3X4-F1
#
_entry.id   AF-A0A915Y3X4-F1
#
_cell.length_a   1.000
_cell.length_b   1.000
_cell.length_c   1.000
_cell.angle_alpha   90.00
_cell.angle_beta   90.00
_cell.angle_gamma   90.00
#
_symmetry.space_group_name_H-M   'P 1'
#
loop_
_entity.id
_entity.type
_entity.pdbx_description
1 polymer ?
#
loop_
_entity_poly.entity_id
_entity_poly.type
_entity_poly.pdbx_seq_one_letter_code
_entity_poly.pdbx_strand_id
1 'polypeptide(L)'
;MIPSLPTAFACPLQISKVQGAVHALLPNFDILLLGMVKFSEYLRYVCKNPIVCVFHCQGRANQPPLGLREHLPAGAVVMANFEKRSHHGLATYGVLLSPEWVAIAQPTALAHTLAWLLDDHDGAATLEELAAMIEKTAPTEIRGSQIAIALNHCQRAHILVLAPQGGDRYFVAAKITTLREGYAALAQWLHQIPQGFCARVGTAPQPELLQALIEPSSSVHG
;
A
#
# COMPACT_ATOMS: atom_id res chain seq x y z
N MET A 1 8.60 7.24 24.41
CA MET A 1 8.09 6.04 25.12
C MET A 1 6.67 5.81 24.63
N ILE A 2 6.48 4.83 23.75
CA ILE A 2 5.13 4.36 23.41
C ILE A 2 4.66 3.55 24.63
N PRO A 3 3.46 3.80 25.19
CA PRO A 3 3.01 3.05 26.34
C PRO A 3 3.03 1.56 25.97
N SER A 4 3.73 0.76 26.77
CA SER A 4 3.59 -0.68 26.78
C SER A 4 2.10 -1.01 26.84
N LEU A 5 1.59 -1.64 25.78
CA LEU A 5 0.19 -2.05 25.67
C LEU A 5 -0.21 -2.76 26.96
N PRO A 6 -1.12 -2.19 27.77
CA PRO A 6 -1.51 -2.80 29.02
C PRO A 6 -2.20 -4.13 28.70
N THR A 7 -2.19 -5.02 29.69
CA THR A 7 -2.93 -6.28 29.85
C THR A 7 -4.45 -6.22 29.51
N ALA A 8 -4.95 -5.10 28.98
CA ALA A 8 -6.31 -4.82 28.55
C ALA A 8 -6.79 -5.61 27.32
N PHE A 9 -5.90 -6.28 26.57
CA PHE A 9 -6.31 -7.09 25.40
C PHE A 9 -6.83 -8.50 25.74
N ALA A 10 -6.93 -8.86 27.02
CA ALA A 10 -7.60 -10.09 27.46
C ALA A 10 -9.13 -10.04 27.31
N CYS A 11 -9.70 -8.88 26.94
CA CYS A 11 -11.13 -8.70 26.72
C CYS A 11 -11.42 -8.43 25.23
N PRO A 12 -12.35 -9.18 24.59
CA PRO A 12 -12.75 -8.92 23.20
C PRO A 12 -13.19 -7.48 22.99
N LEU A 13 -12.54 -6.79 22.04
CA LEU A 13 -12.86 -5.41 21.68
C LEU A 13 -13.89 -5.40 20.56
N GLN A 14 -14.93 -4.59 20.74
CA GLN A 14 -15.90 -4.29 19.68
C GLN A 14 -15.20 -3.50 18.57
N ILE A 15 -15.34 -3.94 17.32
CA ILE A 15 -14.73 -3.29 16.15
C ILE A 15 -15.09 -1.80 16.08
N SER A 16 -16.33 -1.43 16.44
CA SER A 16 -16.78 -0.04 16.50
C SER A 16 -15.98 0.82 17.48
N LYS A 17 -15.55 0.26 18.61
CA LYS A 17 -14.68 0.96 19.58
C LYS A 17 -13.26 1.10 19.06
N VAL A 18 -12.77 0.06 18.38
CA VAL A 18 -11.46 0.08 17.72
C VAL A 18 -11.46 1.13 16.60
N GLN A 19 -12.51 1.21 15.80
CA GLN A 19 -12.73 2.24 14.76
C GLN A 19 -12.62 3.66 15.34
N GLY A 20 -13.28 3.93 16.48
CA GLY A 20 -13.18 5.22 17.16
C GLY A 20 -11.76 5.56 17.61
N ALA A 21 -11.02 4.59 18.16
CA ALA A 21 -9.64 4.78 18.58
C ALA A 21 -8.69 5.00 17.38
N VAL A 22 -8.91 4.27 16.29
CA VAL A 22 -8.13 4.42 15.06
C VAL A 22 -8.38 5.77 14.40
N HIS A 23 -9.64 6.23 14.34
CA HIS A 23 -9.97 7.57 13.82
C HIS A 23 -9.30 8.71 14.58
N ALA A 24 -9.05 8.55 15.89
CA ALA A 24 -8.33 9.55 16.68
C ALA A 24 -6.85 9.69 16.26
N LEU A 25 -6.26 8.63 15.68
CA LEU A 25 -4.87 8.59 15.23
C LEU A 25 -4.73 8.82 13.71
N LEU A 26 -5.70 8.34 12.95
CA LEU A 26 -5.81 8.44 11.50
C LEU A 26 -7.22 8.92 11.13
N PRO A 27 -7.42 10.25 11.07
CA PRO A 27 -8.67 10.82 10.61
C PRO A 27 -8.97 10.29 9.20
N ASN A 28 -10.19 9.82 8.94
CA ASN A 28 -10.66 9.22 7.67
C ASN A 28 -10.30 7.74 7.43
N PHE A 29 -9.72 7.03 8.39
CA PHE A 29 -9.43 5.60 8.25
C PHE A 29 -10.67 4.75 8.52
N ASP A 30 -11.31 4.17 7.50
CA ASP A 30 -12.43 3.23 7.68
C ASP A 30 -11.95 1.76 7.62
N ILE A 31 -12.12 1.03 8.73
CA ILE A 31 -11.72 -0.37 8.86
C ILE A 31 -12.50 -1.27 7.88
N LEU A 32 -13.78 -0.99 7.65
CA LEU A 32 -14.63 -1.78 6.77
C LEU A 32 -14.26 -1.56 5.31
N LEU A 33 -13.95 -0.31 4.94
CA LEU A 33 -13.49 0.02 3.59
C LEU A 33 -12.11 -0.59 3.28
N LEU A 34 -11.19 -0.53 4.25
CA LEU A 34 -9.88 -1.16 4.11
C LEU A 34 -10.00 -2.70 4.04
N GLY A 35 -11.02 -3.26 4.69
CA GLY A 35 -11.20 -4.69 4.84
C GLY A 35 -10.40 -5.24 6.03
N MET A 36 -11.01 -6.19 6.75
CA MET A 36 -10.46 -6.64 8.03
C MET A 36 -9.09 -7.33 7.94
N VAL A 37 -8.78 -7.96 6.82
CA VAL A 37 -7.48 -8.59 6.57
C VAL A 37 -6.38 -7.53 6.60
N LYS A 38 -6.57 -6.47 5.81
CA LYS A 38 -5.65 -5.34 5.74
C LYS A 38 -5.58 -4.62 7.09
N PHE A 39 -6.71 -4.44 7.77
CA PHE A 39 -6.72 -3.85 9.11
C PHE A 39 -5.92 -4.65 10.15
N SER A 40 -6.00 -5.99 10.14
CA SER A 40 -5.19 -6.85 11.01
C SER A 40 -3.69 -6.70 10.72
N GLU A 41 -3.31 -6.64 9.44
CA GLU A 41 -1.92 -6.40 9.03
C GLU A 41 -1.41 -5.03 9.50
N TYR A 42 -2.23 -3.99 9.38
CA TYR A 42 -1.95 -2.66 9.89
C TYR A 42 -1.72 -2.67 11.42
N LEU A 43 -2.63 -3.26 12.19
CA LEU A 43 -2.51 -3.33 13.65
C LEU A 43 -1.26 -4.10 14.08
N ARG A 44 -0.92 -5.16 13.35
CA ARG A 44 0.29 -5.94 13.64
C ARG A 44 1.55 -5.10 13.44
N TYR A 45 1.61 -4.29 12.38
CA TYR A 45 2.74 -3.38 12.14
C TYR A 45 2.83 -2.32 13.25
N VAL A 46 1.71 -1.67 13.57
CA VAL A 46 1.68 -0.58 14.56
C VAL A 46 1.99 -1.05 15.97
N CYS A 47 1.41 -2.18 16.36
CA CYS A 47 1.52 -2.69 17.72
C CYS A 47 2.72 -3.62 17.93
N LYS A 48 3.62 -3.76 16.94
CA LYS A 48 4.86 -4.56 17.01
C LYS A 48 4.60 -6.06 17.17
N ASN A 49 3.95 -6.64 16.17
CA ASN A 49 3.72 -8.08 15.97
C ASN A 49 2.62 -8.79 16.79
N PRO A 50 1.66 -8.15 17.49
CA PRO A 50 0.55 -8.90 18.07
C PRO A 50 -0.34 -9.45 16.96
N ILE A 51 -0.62 -10.74 17.02
CA ILE A 51 -1.48 -11.41 16.05
C ILE A 51 -2.92 -11.21 16.48
N VAL A 52 -3.61 -10.23 15.89
CA VAL A 52 -5.04 -9.97 16.11
C VAL A 52 -5.89 -10.71 15.09
N CYS A 53 -7.00 -11.29 15.54
CA CYS A 53 -7.96 -11.94 14.67
C CYS A 53 -9.39 -11.60 15.05
N VAL A 54 -10.27 -11.70 14.06
CA VAL A 54 -11.72 -11.66 14.27
C VAL A 54 -12.19 -13.08 14.54
N PHE A 55 -13.02 -13.25 15.57
CA PHE A 55 -13.53 -14.55 15.98
C PHE A 55 -15.01 -14.45 16.36
N HIS A 56 -15.70 -15.58 16.40
CA HIS A 56 -17.05 -15.67 16.95
C HIS A 56 -17.08 -16.58 18.17
N CYS A 57 -17.99 -16.28 19.09
CA CYS A 57 -18.38 -17.18 20.18
C CYS A 57 -19.85 -17.54 19.99
N GLN A 58 -20.18 -18.82 20.16
CA GLN A 58 -21.57 -19.26 20.13
C GLN A 58 -22.38 -18.51 21.21
N GLY A 59 -23.55 -17.97 20.83
CA GLY A 59 -24.46 -17.27 21.76
C GLY A 59 -24.19 -15.78 22.01
N ARG A 60 -23.25 -15.12 21.31
CA ARG A 60 -23.08 -13.65 21.34
C ARG A 60 -23.60 -12.96 20.07
N ALA A 61 -24.09 -11.73 20.25
CA ALA A 61 -24.75 -10.92 19.22
C ALA A 61 -23.87 -10.59 17.98
N ASN A 62 -24.57 -10.21 16.91
CA ASN A 62 -24.19 -9.99 15.49
C ASN A 62 -22.95 -9.12 15.15
N GLN A 63 -22.11 -8.72 16.09
CA GLN A 63 -20.88 -7.97 15.79
C GLN A 63 -19.65 -8.78 16.18
N PRO A 64 -18.81 -9.17 15.21
CA PRO A 64 -17.70 -10.05 15.49
C PRO A 64 -16.59 -9.27 16.23
N PRO A 65 -16.15 -9.72 17.42
CA PRO A 65 -15.10 -9.06 18.18
C PRO A 65 -13.70 -9.25 17.59
N LEU A 66 -12.81 -8.31 17.89
CA LEU A 66 -11.37 -8.43 17.70
C LEU A 66 -10.70 -8.93 18.99
N GLY A 67 -9.75 -9.86 18.88
CA GLY A 67 -8.94 -10.33 20.01
C GLY A 67 -7.54 -10.76 19.61
N LEU A 68 -6.67 -10.94 20.60
CA LEU A 68 -5.36 -11.55 20.39
C LEU A 68 -5.53 -13.06 20.16
N ARG A 69 -4.95 -13.56 19.07
CA ARG A 69 -5.08 -14.96 18.65
C ARG A 69 -4.60 -15.95 19.72
N GLU A 70 -3.60 -15.57 20.50
CA GLU A 70 -3.03 -16.40 21.56
C GLU A 70 -3.83 -16.34 22.87
N HIS A 71 -4.80 -15.43 23.00
CA HIS A 71 -5.61 -15.19 24.20
C HIS A 71 -7.12 -15.24 23.92
N LEU A 72 -7.55 -16.10 22.99
CA LEU A 72 -8.97 -16.21 22.66
C LEU A 72 -9.75 -16.91 23.78
N PRO A 73 -11.01 -16.50 24.04
CA PRO A 73 -11.86 -17.17 25.00
C PRO A 73 -12.18 -18.60 24.56
N ALA A 74 -12.44 -19.49 25.51
CA ALA A 74 -12.82 -20.87 25.23
C ALA A 74 -14.07 -20.93 24.33
N GLY A 75 -14.06 -21.80 23.32
CA GLY A 75 -15.15 -21.91 22.35
C GLY A 75 -15.16 -20.82 21.27
N ALA A 76 -14.13 -19.98 21.20
CA ALA A 76 -13.94 -19.07 20.08
C ALA A 76 -13.53 -19.80 18.80
N VAL A 77 -14.12 -19.40 17.68
CA VAL A 77 -13.75 -19.88 16.34
C VAL A 77 -13.24 -18.70 15.52
N VAL A 78 -11.99 -18.79 15.08
CA VAL A 78 -11.32 -17.76 14.28
C VAL A 78 -11.85 -17.78 12.86
N MET A 79 -12.12 -16.61 12.30
CA MET A 79 -12.52 -16.51 10.89
C MET A 79 -11.33 -16.83 9.96
N ALA A 80 -11.58 -17.57 8.87
CA ALA A 80 -10.54 -18.13 8.01
C ALA A 80 -9.59 -17.09 7.38
N ASN A 81 -10.06 -15.88 7.12
CA ASN A 81 -9.25 -14.84 6.46
C ASN A 81 -8.12 -14.24 7.35
N PHE A 82 -7.96 -14.71 8.59
CA PHE A 82 -7.00 -14.17 9.57
C PHE A 82 -5.89 -15.17 9.93
N GLU A 83 -5.51 -16.05 9.01
CA GLU A 83 -4.34 -16.90 9.16
C GLU A 83 -3.04 -16.09 9.29
N LYS A 84 -2.03 -16.68 9.95
CA LYS A 84 -0.78 -16.02 10.32
C LYS A 84 0.03 -15.65 9.05
N ARG A 85 -0.02 -14.38 8.63
CA ARG A 85 0.82 -13.82 7.56
C ARG A 85 2.21 -13.42 8.07
N SER A 86 3.13 -13.00 7.21
CA SER A 86 4.42 -12.42 7.66
C SER A 86 4.22 -11.01 8.21
N HIS A 87 5.05 -10.60 9.19
CA HIS A 87 5.00 -9.24 9.77
C HIS A 87 5.63 -8.20 8.82
N HIS A 88 6.67 -8.61 8.11
CA HIS A 88 7.39 -7.80 7.12
C HIS A 88 7.22 -8.45 5.75
N GLY A 89 6.03 -8.29 5.16
CA GLY A 89 5.74 -8.78 3.82
C GLY A 89 5.14 -7.67 2.95
N LEU A 90 5.21 -7.84 1.63
CA LEU A 90 4.68 -6.88 0.66
C LEU A 90 3.22 -6.51 0.92
N ALA A 91 2.40 -7.49 1.33
CA ALA A 91 1.00 -7.24 1.71
C ALA A 91 0.88 -6.20 2.84
N THR A 92 1.66 -6.37 3.92
CA THR A 92 1.67 -5.45 5.06
C THR A 92 2.10 -4.05 4.66
N TYR A 93 3.11 -3.92 3.79
CA TYR A 93 3.55 -2.59 3.33
C TYR A 93 2.57 -1.95 2.35
N GLY A 94 1.93 -2.72 1.47
CA GLY A 94 0.82 -2.24 0.64
C GLY A 94 -0.35 -1.73 1.48
N VAL A 95 -0.62 -2.36 2.62
CA VAL A 95 -1.61 -1.88 3.59
C VAL A 95 -1.18 -0.57 4.24
N LEU A 96 0.09 -0.38 4.59
CA LEU A 96 0.57 0.85 5.21
C LEU A 96 0.46 2.08 4.28
N LEU A 97 0.49 1.85 2.97
CA LEU A 97 0.30 2.87 1.95
C LEU A 97 -1.19 3.12 1.62
N SER A 98 -2.08 2.22 2.06
CA SER A 98 -3.51 2.30 1.84
C SER A 98 -4.25 3.45 2.55
N PRO A 99 -3.87 3.95 3.75
CA PRO A 99 -4.49 5.11 4.38
C PRO A 99 -4.33 6.41 3.58
N GLU A 100 -3.28 6.50 2.76
CA GLU A 100 -3.05 7.60 1.82
C GLU A 100 -3.73 7.36 0.45
N TRP A 101 -4.54 6.28 0.34
CA TRP A 101 -5.26 5.90 -0.89
C TRP A 101 -4.37 5.69 -2.11
N VAL A 102 -3.07 5.43 -1.89
CA VAL A 102 -2.15 5.20 -2.99
C VAL A 102 -2.26 3.74 -3.41
N ALA A 103 -3.17 3.45 -4.34
CA ALA A 103 -3.16 2.18 -5.03
C ALA A 103 -1.79 2.03 -5.71
N ILE A 104 -0.98 1.05 -5.31
CA ILE A 104 0.31 0.81 -5.96
C ILE A 104 0.05 -0.03 -7.22
N ALA A 105 0.59 0.41 -8.36
CA ALA A 105 0.50 -0.36 -9.60
C ALA A 105 1.26 -1.68 -9.42
N GLN A 106 0.83 -2.72 -10.12
CA GLN A 106 1.61 -3.95 -10.20
C GLN A 106 3.04 -3.64 -10.71
N PRO A 107 4.08 -4.25 -10.13
CA PRO A 107 5.46 -3.95 -10.52
C PRO A 107 5.73 -4.15 -12.01
N THR A 108 5.07 -5.13 -12.65
CA THR A 108 5.16 -5.37 -14.10
C THR A 108 4.54 -4.22 -14.91
N ALA A 109 3.39 -3.69 -14.48
CA ALA A 109 2.75 -2.54 -15.11
C ALA A 109 3.60 -1.26 -14.96
N LEU A 110 4.19 -1.06 -13.78
CA LEU A 110 5.08 0.04 -13.52
C LEU A 110 6.35 -0.03 -14.37
N ALA A 111 6.97 -1.22 -14.44
CA ALA A 111 8.16 -1.47 -15.25
C ALA A 111 7.91 -1.21 -16.74
N HIS A 112 6.78 -1.72 -17.25
CA HIS A 112 6.40 -1.50 -18.65
C HIS A 112 6.12 -0.01 -18.94
N THR A 113 5.36 0.66 -18.06
CA THR A 113 5.05 2.09 -18.20
C THR A 113 6.32 2.94 -18.19
N LEU A 114 7.23 2.67 -17.25
CA LEU A 114 8.48 3.42 -17.12
C LEU A 114 9.40 3.19 -18.32
N ALA A 115 9.53 1.95 -18.79
CA ALA A 115 10.30 1.65 -19.99
C ALA A 115 9.74 2.37 -21.21
N TRP A 116 8.41 2.35 -21.39
CA TRP A 116 7.74 3.01 -22.50
C TRP A 116 7.95 4.53 -22.48
N LEU A 117 7.82 5.16 -21.31
CA LEU A 117 8.06 6.60 -21.17
C LEU A 117 9.50 7.00 -21.54
N LEU A 118 10.46 6.12 -21.29
CA LEU A 118 11.88 6.38 -21.55
C LEU A 118 12.34 5.98 -22.96
N ASP A 119 11.51 5.28 -23.73
CA ASP A 119 11.81 4.85 -25.10
C ASP A 119 11.58 5.98 -26.13
N ASP A 120 12.06 7.18 -25.78
CA ASP A 120 12.08 8.40 -26.61
C ASP A 120 10.70 8.97 -26.98
N HIS A 121 9.86 9.24 -25.95
CA HIS A 121 8.62 10.00 -26.15
C HIS A 121 8.81 11.51 -25.98
N ASP A 122 9.08 12.20 -27.09
CA ASP A 122 9.29 13.66 -27.14
C ASP A 122 8.02 14.53 -27.07
N GLY A 123 6.84 13.90 -26.95
CA GLY A 123 5.55 14.58 -27.02
C GLY A 123 4.94 14.91 -25.66
N ALA A 124 4.39 16.13 -25.52
CA ALA A 124 3.50 16.44 -24.40
C ALA A 124 2.13 15.80 -24.60
N ALA A 125 1.69 14.97 -23.66
CA ALA A 125 0.40 14.28 -23.70
C ALA A 125 -0.32 14.34 -22.34
N THR A 126 -1.65 14.25 -22.33
CA THR A 126 -2.40 14.07 -21.07
C THR A 126 -2.17 12.66 -20.51
N LEU A 127 -2.51 12.43 -19.23
CA LEU A 127 -2.37 11.09 -18.64
C LEU A 127 -3.27 10.07 -19.33
N GLU A 128 -4.47 10.47 -19.77
CA GLU A 128 -5.40 9.62 -20.52
C GLU A 128 -4.84 9.27 -21.90
N GLU A 129 -4.26 10.24 -22.61
CA GLU A 129 -3.59 10.01 -23.89
C GLU A 129 -2.42 9.03 -23.74
N LEU A 130 -1.55 9.26 -22.74
CA LEU A 130 -0.43 8.36 -22.41
C LEU A 130 -0.92 6.95 -22.09
N ALA A 131 -1.94 6.81 -21.24
CA ALA A 131 -2.50 5.51 -20.86
C ALA A 131 -2.99 4.74 -22.09
N ALA A 132 -3.73 5.40 -22.98
CA ALA A 132 -4.25 4.79 -24.20
C ALA A 132 -3.13 4.42 -25.20
N MET A 133 -2.03 5.17 -25.23
CA MET A 133 -0.88 4.85 -26.09
C MET A 133 -0.09 3.66 -25.54
N ILE A 134 0.21 3.63 -24.24
CA ILE A 134 0.93 2.53 -23.59
C ILE A 134 0.12 1.24 -23.67
N GLU A 135 -1.21 1.31 -23.45
CA GLU A 135 -2.10 0.15 -23.48
C GLU A 135 -2.08 -0.57 -24.84
N LYS A 136 -1.85 0.15 -25.95
CA LYS A 136 -1.72 -0.47 -27.29
C LYS A 136 -0.48 -1.35 -27.44
N THR A 137 0.58 -1.04 -26.69
CA THR A 137 1.84 -1.77 -26.71
C THR A 137 2.02 -2.70 -25.51
N ALA A 138 1.08 -2.66 -24.58
CA ALA A 138 1.15 -3.42 -23.35
C ALA A 138 0.85 -4.92 -23.60
N PRO A 139 1.58 -5.83 -22.93
CA PRO A 139 1.19 -7.23 -22.82
C PRO A 139 -0.25 -7.38 -22.32
N THR A 140 -0.94 -8.44 -22.77
CA THR A 140 -2.35 -8.70 -22.47
C THR A 140 -2.66 -8.85 -20.97
N GLU A 141 -1.65 -9.15 -20.16
CA GLU A 141 -1.75 -9.30 -18.71
C GLU A 141 -1.81 -7.95 -17.99
N ILE A 142 -1.36 -6.87 -18.62
CA ILE A 142 -1.33 -5.53 -18.06
C ILE A 142 -2.63 -4.82 -18.40
N ARG A 143 -3.49 -4.64 -17.39
CA ARG A 143 -4.76 -3.92 -17.55
C ARG A 143 -4.52 -2.40 -17.65
N GLY A 144 -5.28 -1.70 -18.49
CA GLY A 144 -5.25 -0.23 -18.59
C GLY A 144 -5.38 0.51 -17.25
N SER A 145 -6.15 -0.03 -16.30
CA SER A 145 -6.23 0.56 -14.95
C SER A 145 -4.91 0.52 -14.17
N GLN A 146 -4.06 -0.49 -14.39
CA GLN A 146 -2.73 -0.55 -13.78
C GLN A 146 -1.76 0.43 -14.43
N ILE A 147 -1.90 0.68 -15.73
CA ILE A 147 -1.14 1.71 -16.46
C ILE A 147 -1.52 3.10 -15.94
N ALA A 148 -2.81 3.39 -15.79
CA ALA A 148 -3.28 4.67 -15.24
C ALA A 148 -2.74 4.93 -13.82
N ILE A 149 -2.75 3.88 -12.98
CA ILE A 149 -2.17 3.96 -11.63
C ILE A 149 -0.64 4.20 -11.73
N ALA A 150 0.08 3.51 -12.62
CA ALA A 150 1.51 3.69 -12.82
C ALA A 150 1.88 5.11 -13.28
N LEU A 151 1.09 5.70 -14.19
CA LEU A 151 1.27 7.07 -14.65
C LEU A 151 1.04 8.09 -13.52
N ASN A 152 0.05 7.86 -12.66
CA ASN A 152 -0.14 8.68 -11.46
C ASN A 152 1.10 8.64 -10.55
N HIS A 153 1.71 7.47 -10.38
CA HIS A 153 2.95 7.34 -9.60
C HIS A 153 4.11 8.08 -10.26
N CYS A 154 4.25 8.00 -11.58
CA CYS A 154 5.26 8.75 -12.32
C CYS A 154 5.09 10.27 -12.18
N GLN A 155 3.85 10.76 -12.17
CA GLN A 155 3.55 12.16 -11.90
C GLN A 155 3.94 12.56 -10.47
N ARG A 156 3.52 11.77 -9.46
CA ARG A 156 3.83 12.07 -8.05
C ARG A 156 5.31 11.96 -7.71
N ALA A 157 6.04 11.11 -8.43
CA ALA A 157 7.49 10.97 -8.33
C ALA A 157 8.27 12.01 -9.15
N HIS A 158 7.58 12.97 -9.80
CA HIS A 158 8.19 13.98 -10.67
C HIS A 158 9.00 13.40 -11.84
N ILE A 159 8.62 12.21 -12.30
CA ILE A 159 9.08 11.65 -13.57
C ILE A 159 8.31 12.28 -14.72
N LEU A 160 7.00 12.48 -14.54
CA LEU A 160 6.18 13.28 -15.44
C LEU A 160 6.03 14.70 -14.89
N VAL A 161 6.40 15.71 -15.69
CA VAL A 161 6.36 17.14 -15.34
C VAL A 161 5.41 17.87 -16.29
N LEU A 162 4.69 18.86 -15.75
CA LEU A 162 3.74 19.65 -16.55
C LEU A 162 4.44 20.42 -17.67
N ALA A 163 3.78 20.47 -18.82
CA ALA A 163 4.20 21.25 -19.97
C ALA A 163 4.17 22.76 -19.66
N PRO A 164 5.24 23.53 -19.98
CA PRO A 164 5.31 24.97 -19.66
C PRO A 164 4.22 25.82 -20.31
N GLN A 165 3.64 25.36 -21.42
CA GLN A 165 2.71 26.14 -22.25
C GLN A 165 1.35 25.46 -22.47
N GLY A 166 1.02 24.35 -21.78
CA GLY A 166 -0.16 23.56 -22.14
C GLY A 166 -0.78 22.77 -21.00
N GLY A 167 -1.80 23.34 -20.37
CA GLY A 167 -2.85 22.63 -19.64
C GLY A 167 -2.38 21.47 -18.75
N ASP A 168 -3.08 20.36 -18.86
CA ASP A 168 -2.89 19.08 -18.15
C ASP A 168 -1.97 18.12 -18.93
N ARG A 169 -1.04 18.63 -19.74
CA ARG A 169 -0.11 17.82 -20.54
C ARG A 169 1.23 17.66 -19.84
N TYR A 170 1.85 16.50 -20.01
CA TYR A 170 3.07 16.11 -19.30
C TYR A 170 4.19 15.71 -20.26
N PHE A 171 5.42 15.96 -19.82
CA PHE A 171 6.67 15.46 -20.42
C PHE A 171 7.41 14.58 -19.41
N VAL A 172 8.28 13.70 -19.90
CA VAL A 172 9.28 13.06 -19.04
C VAL A 172 10.29 14.11 -18.61
N ALA A 173 10.60 14.15 -17.32
CA ALA A 173 11.56 15.08 -16.75
C ALA A 173 12.94 14.83 -17.36
N ALA A 174 13.58 15.87 -17.91
CA ALA A 174 14.87 15.77 -18.61
C ALA A 174 16.02 15.14 -17.78
N LYS A 175 15.90 15.12 -16.45
CA LYS A 175 16.84 14.48 -15.53
C LYS A 175 16.64 12.97 -15.38
N ILE A 176 15.55 12.41 -15.89
CA ILE A 176 15.21 10.99 -15.84
C ILE A 176 15.39 10.44 -17.26
N THR A 177 16.57 9.89 -17.51
CA THR A 177 16.97 9.36 -18.83
C THR A 177 17.12 7.85 -18.83
N THR A 178 17.15 7.23 -17.65
CA THR A 178 17.36 5.80 -17.49
C THR A 178 16.29 5.19 -16.58
N LEU A 179 16.02 3.89 -16.78
CA LEU A 179 15.16 3.11 -15.90
C LEU A 179 15.60 3.20 -14.43
N ARG A 180 16.92 3.19 -14.20
CA ARG A 180 17.49 3.32 -12.85
C ARG A 180 17.10 4.63 -12.18
N GLU A 181 17.18 5.74 -12.90
CA GLU A 181 16.78 7.06 -12.38
C GLU A 181 15.28 7.12 -12.10
N GLY A 182 14.47 6.52 -12.98
CA GLY A 182 13.03 6.41 -12.77
C GLY A 182 12.67 5.64 -11.51
N TYR A 183 13.26 4.45 -11.31
CA TYR A 183 13.06 3.68 -10.07
C TYR A 183 13.57 4.41 -8.83
N ALA A 184 14.70 5.11 -8.91
CA ALA A 184 15.21 5.91 -7.80
C ALA A 184 14.22 7.03 -7.40
N ALA A 185 13.61 7.71 -8.38
CA ALA A 185 12.59 8.73 -8.13
C ALA A 185 11.32 8.13 -7.49
N LEU A 186 10.86 6.99 -8.00
CA LEU A 186 9.72 6.25 -7.42
C LEU A 186 10.00 5.78 -6.00
N ALA A 187 11.19 5.25 -5.73
CA ALA A 187 11.61 4.80 -4.40
C ALA A 187 11.66 5.98 -3.43
N GLN A 188 12.23 7.11 -3.85
CA GLN A 188 12.28 8.33 -3.03
C GLN A 188 10.87 8.83 -2.69
N TRP A 189 9.97 8.87 -3.67
CA TRP A 189 8.57 9.24 -3.45
C TRP A 189 7.88 8.27 -2.49
N LEU A 190 8.01 6.95 -2.71
CA LEU A 190 7.46 5.93 -1.81
C LEU A 190 8.00 6.02 -0.39
N HIS A 191 9.27 6.39 -0.22
CA HIS A 191 9.86 6.59 1.10
C HIS A 191 9.24 7.78 1.84
N GLN A 192 8.75 8.81 1.14
CA GLN A 192 8.17 10.01 1.75
C GLN A 192 6.75 9.78 2.24
N ILE A 193 5.95 8.96 1.56
CA ILE A 193 4.54 8.71 1.91
C ILE A 193 4.36 8.18 3.35
N PRO A 194 5.06 7.10 3.78
CA PRO A 194 4.88 6.57 5.12
C PRO A 194 5.67 7.35 6.17
N GLN A 195 6.51 8.34 5.85
CA GLN A 195 7.37 9.01 6.86
C GLN A 195 6.57 9.63 8.00
N GLY A 196 5.52 10.39 7.67
CA GLY A 196 4.65 10.99 8.70
C GLY A 196 3.95 9.94 9.57
N PHE A 197 3.60 8.80 8.98
CA PHE A 197 3.01 7.67 9.68
C PHE A 197 4.03 6.94 10.56
N CYS A 198 5.14 6.49 10.00
CA CYS A 198 6.23 5.79 10.65
C CYS A 198 6.85 6.59 11.81
N ALA A 199 6.93 7.92 11.68
CA ALA A 199 7.35 8.79 12.78
C ALA A 199 6.42 8.68 14.01
N ARG A 200 5.10 8.55 13.79
CA ARG A 200 4.11 8.38 14.89
C ARG A 200 4.17 6.99 15.52
N VAL A 201 4.46 5.96 14.72
CA VAL A 201 4.50 4.55 15.15
C VAL A 201 5.86 4.15 15.73
N GLY A 202 6.92 4.93 15.45
CA GLY A 202 8.27 4.65 15.93
C GLY A 202 8.94 3.46 15.24
N THR A 203 8.50 3.12 14.02
CA THR A 203 9.06 2.04 13.20
C THR A 203 9.27 2.56 11.78
N ALA A 204 10.51 2.53 11.29
CA ALA A 204 10.82 2.89 9.91
C ALA A 204 10.44 1.75 8.93
N PRO A 205 10.01 2.07 7.71
CA PRO A 205 9.76 1.05 6.69
C PRO A 205 11.10 0.45 6.21
N GLN A 206 11.13 -0.86 5.96
CA GLN A 206 12.31 -1.52 5.36
C GLN A 206 12.46 -1.07 3.90
N PRO A 207 13.58 -0.45 3.51
CA PRO A 207 13.81 0.03 2.14
C PRO A 207 13.65 -1.07 1.08
N GLU A 208 14.11 -2.28 1.38
CA GLU A 208 14.09 -3.43 0.46
C GLU A 208 12.66 -3.86 0.12
N LEU A 209 11.74 -3.76 1.09
CA LEU A 209 10.33 -4.07 0.88
C LEU A 209 9.59 -2.95 0.15
N LEU A 210 10.00 -1.69 0.34
CA LEU A 210 9.47 -0.57 -0.45
C LEU A 210 9.91 -0.67 -1.91
N GLN A 211 11.16 -1.06 -2.15
CA GLN A 211 11.69 -1.26 -3.50
C GLN A 211 10.97 -2.41 -4.22
N ALA A 212 10.72 -3.52 -3.53
CA ALA A 212 9.98 -4.66 -4.09
C ALA A 212 8.48 -4.36 -4.39
N LEU A 213 7.95 -3.20 -4.00
CA LEU A 213 6.62 -2.74 -4.43
C LEU A 213 6.61 -2.12 -5.82
N ILE A 214 7.75 -1.63 -6.31
CA ILE A 214 7.86 -0.91 -7.58
C ILE A 214 8.73 -1.62 -8.60
N GLU A 215 9.70 -2.39 -8.15
CA GLU A 215 10.53 -3.21 -9.02
C GLU A 215 9.93 -4.61 -9.14
N PRO A 216 9.82 -5.16 -10.36
CA PRO A 216 9.46 -6.56 -10.52
C PRO A 216 10.53 -7.41 -9.84
N SER A 217 10.10 -8.37 -9.03
CA SER A 217 11.01 -9.33 -8.41
C SER A 217 11.87 -9.98 -9.50
N SER A 218 13.17 -9.72 -9.48
CA SER A 218 14.12 -10.43 -10.30
C SER A 218 14.25 -11.85 -9.74
N SER A 219 13.31 -12.72 -10.09
CA SER A 219 13.38 -14.14 -9.78
C SER A 219 13.06 -14.98 -11.01
N VAL A 220 14.12 -15.66 -11.46
CA VAL A 220 14.21 -16.85 -12.33
C VAL A 220 14.31 -16.63 -13.85
N HIS A 221 15.50 -16.24 -14.31
CA HIS A 221 16.15 -16.99 -15.40
C HIS A 221 17.14 -17.96 -14.76
N GLY A 222 16.67 -19.18 -14.55
CA GLY A 222 17.44 -20.39 -14.33
C GLY A 222 16.75 -21.49 -15.12
#